data_AF-A0A7S1G864-F1
#
_entry.id   AF-A0A7S1G864-F1
#
_cell.length_a   1.000
_cell.length_b   1.000
_cell.length_c   1.000
_cell.angle_alpha   90.00
_cell.angle_beta   90.00
_cell.angle_gamma   90.00
#
_symmetry.space_group_name_H-M   'P 1'
#
loop_
_entity.id
_entity.type
_entity.pdbx_description
1 polymer ?
#
loop_
_entity_poly.entity_id
_entity_poly.type
_entity_poly.pdbx_seq_one_letter_code
_entity_poly.pdbx_strand_id
1 'polypeptide(L)'
;AAATPATVDALTKAAGTEVRAPVAHVLSRELKLYFQRVVAVLMEQRAALPGASSAEGRDSLLDAVLHSLATDVCVRQVLPYFAAFIASEVNRRLRDLPRLTALLQAVEALLRNPHLEAQLEMYLHQLMPVLLTCVVGKRLCADPNVEDHWSLRDRAAALVAGVVAQYGGTYKTLRQRVTKTLSGALRDAKKPLTTHYGAVVGLSALGDRVVRALLLPEVPALVERLDAAVDAAAAKGQPAAATAAVHCRLA
;
A
#
# COMPACT_ATOMS: atom_id res chain seq x y z
N ALA A 1 -6.13 13.08 23.03
CA ALA A 1 -6.88 14.22 22.47
C ALA A 1 -7.82 13.69 21.40
N ALA A 2 -9.11 13.59 21.74
CA ALA A 2 -10.15 13.00 20.90
C ALA A 2 -10.36 13.82 19.63
N ALA A 3 -10.46 13.16 18.48
CA ALA A 3 -10.79 13.82 17.23
C ALA A 3 -12.25 14.30 17.30
N THR A 4 -12.43 15.61 17.35
CA THR A 4 -13.76 16.24 17.30
C THR A 4 -14.37 16.09 15.91
N PRO A 5 -15.72 16.05 15.80
CA PRO A 5 -16.45 15.90 14.53
C PRO A 5 -16.17 17.00 13.49
N ALA A 6 -15.45 18.07 13.87
CA ALA A 6 -15.00 19.12 12.95
C ALA A 6 -13.82 18.68 12.03
N THR A 7 -13.07 17.63 12.40
CA THR A 7 -11.88 17.21 11.63
C THR A 7 -12.26 16.42 10.36
N VAL A 8 -13.43 15.77 10.35
CA VAL A 8 -13.95 15.02 9.20
C VAL A 8 -14.58 15.93 8.13
N ASP A 9 -15.23 17.03 8.55
CA ASP A 9 -15.73 18.06 7.62
C ASP A 9 -14.61 18.93 7.02
N ALA A 10 -13.44 18.98 7.66
CA ALA A 10 -12.26 19.64 7.10
C ALA A 10 -11.59 18.80 6.00
N LEU A 11 -11.64 17.47 6.10
CA LEU A 11 -11.10 16.56 5.09
C LEU A 11 -11.91 16.55 3.80
N THR A 12 -13.22 16.82 3.86
CA THR A 12 -14.07 16.99 2.68
C THR A 12 -13.90 18.35 1.99
N LYS A 13 -13.33 19.35 2.67
CA LYS A 13 -13.24 20.74 2.16
C LYS A 13 -11.84 21.16 1.67
N ALA A 14 -10.78 20.41 1.97
CA ALA A 14 -9.40 20.80 1.65
C ALA A 14 -8.86 20.34 0.28
N ALA A 15 -9.63 19.57 -0.51
CA ALA A 15 -9.23 19.17 -1.86
C ALA A 15 -9.61 20.25 -2.89
N GLY A 16 -9.04 21.44 -2.75
CA GLY A 16 -9.06 22.48 -3.79
C GLY A 16 -7.97 22.22 -4.82
N THR A 17 -8.28 21.43 -5.85
CA THR A 17 -7.57 21.44 -7.13
C THR A 17 -8.55 21.01 -8.22
N GLU A 18 -8.64 21.81 -9.28
CA GLU A 18 -9.62 21.72 -10.35
C GLU A 18 -9.56 20.37 -11.08
N VAL A 19 -10.40 19.46 -10.66
CA VAL A 19 -10.99 18.41 -11.48
C VAL A 19 -12.47 18.52 -11.18
N ARG A 20 -13.32 18.75 -12.18
CA ARG A 20 -14.79 18.72 -12.03
C ARG A 20 -15.13 17.47 -11.23
N ALA A 21 -15.45 17.64 -9.94
CA ALA A 21 -15.85 16.54 -9.09
C ALA A 21 -17.10 15.94 -9.75
N PRO A 22 -17.09 14.67 -10.17
CA PRO A 22 -18.29 14.08 -10.72
C PRO A 22 -19.29 14.06 -9.56
N VAL A 23 -20.41 14.75 -9.77
CA VAL A 23 -21.67 14.75 -9.03
C VAL A 23 -21.52 14.11 -7.65
N ALA A 24 -21.50 14.92 -6.59
CA ALA A 24 -21.56 14.44 -5.21
C ALA A 24 -22.71 13.42 -5.12
N HIS A 25 -22.36 12.14 -5.16
CA HIS A 25 -23.35 11.08 -5.11
C HIS A 25 -24.03 11.30 -3.77
N VAL A 26 -25.36 11.48 -3.78
CA VAL A 26 -26.12 11.70 -2.56
C VAL A 26 -26.06 10.40 -1.78
N LEU A 27 -24.98 10.22 -1.02
CA LEU A 27 -24.79 9.09 -0.13
C LEU A 27 -25.90 9.18 0.91
N SER A 28 -26.62 8.07 1.08
CA SER A 28 -27.60 7.97 2.16
C SER A 28 -26.90 8.20 3.51
N ARG A 29 -27.68 8.60 4.52
CA ARG A 29 -27.16 8.78 5.87
C ARG A 29 -26.50 7.49 6.40
N GLU A 30 -27.04 6.34 6.03
CA GLU A 30 -26.51 5.03 6.39
C GLU A 30 -25.17 4.72 5.72
N LEU A 31 -25.03 5.03 4.42
CA LEU A 31 -23.75 4.83 3.72
C LEU A 31 -22.65 5.77 4.25
N LYS A 32 -23.01 6.98 4.66
CA LYS A 32 -22.07 7.90 5.33
C LYS A 32 -21.63 7.36 6.69
N LEU A 33 -22.57 6.85 7.49
CA LEU A 33 -22.26 6.23 8.78
C LEU A 33 -21.41 4.97 8.61
N TYR A 34 -21.70 4.15 7.60
CA TYR A 34 -20.90 2.99 7.23
C TYR A 34 -19.45 3.40 6.91
N PHE A 35 -19.27 4.37 5.99
CA PHE A 35 -17.95 4.89 5.64
C PHE A 35 -17.20 5.41 6.87
N GLN A 36 -17.86 6.21 7.71
CA GLN A 36 -17.27 6.74 8.94
C GLN A 36 -16.84 5.64 9.90
N ARG A 37 -17.65 4.57 10.04
CA ARG A 37 -17.33 3.43 10.91
C ARG A 37 -16.11 2.68 10.40
N VAL A 38 -16.04 2.40 9.10
CA VAL A 38 -14.90 1.74 8.47
C VAL A 38 -13.63 2.58 8.63
N VAL A 39 -13.71 3.88 8.31
CA VAL A 39 -12.59 4.81 8.45
C VAL A 39 -12.13 4.92 9.91
N ALA A 40 -13.05 4.95 10.87
CA ALA A 40 -12.71 4.98 12.28
C ALA A 40 -11.91 3.73 12.67
N VAL A 41 -12.38 2.53 12.31
CA VAL A 41 -11.65 1.28 12.61
C VAL A 41 -10.27 1.23 11.93
N LEU A 42 -10.15 1.74 10.69
CA LEU A 42 -8.87 1.81 9.98
C LEU A 42 -7.90 2.85 10.56
N MET A 43 -8.40 3.93 11.18
CA MET A 43 -7.59 5.05 11.70
C MET A 43 -7.31 4.95 13.20
N GLU A 44 -8.20 4.33 13.96
CA GLU A 44 -8.12 4.21 15.41
C GLU A 44 -7.27 3.02 15.82
N GLN A 45 -5.97 3.28 15.99
CA GLN A 45 -5.10 2.43 16.81
C GLN A 45 -4.73 3.05 18.17
N ARG A 46 -5.14 4.30 18.44
CA ARG A 46 -4.69 5.05 19.64
C ARG A 46 -5.79 5.68 20.48
N ALA A 47 -7.02 5.75 19.99
CA ALA A 47 -8.16 6.21 20.80
C ALA A 47 -9.00 4.98 21.13
N ALA A 48 -8.91 4.53 22.38
CA ALA A 48 -9.79 3.54 22.94
C ALA A 48 -11.25 3.96 22.67
N LEU A 49 -11.96 3.16 21.89
CA LEU A 49 -13.41 3.16 21.94
C LEU A 49 -13.77 2.81 23.41
N PRO A 50 -14.61 3.57 24.10
CA PRO A 50 -14.95 3.29 25.49
C PRO A 50 -15.70 1.95 25.54
N GLY A 51 -15.00 0.87 25.91
CA GLY A 51 -15.58 -0.47 26.07
C GLY A 51 -14.77 -1.64 25.48
N ALA A 52 -13.77 -1.40 24.62
CA ALA A 52 -12.94 -2.47 24.05
C ALA A 52 -11.53 -2.47 24.66
N SER A 53 -11.39 -3.07 25.84
CA SER A 53 -10.15 -3.14 26.62
C SER A 53 -9.21 -4.29 26.25
N SER A 54 -9.39 -4.96 25.11
CA SER A 54 -8.49 -6.03 24.64
C SER A 54 -8.04 -5.83 23.20
N ALA A 55 -6.78 -6.14 22.89
CA ALA A 55 -6.25 -6.13 21.52
C ALA A 55 -7.02 -7.10 20.60
N GLU A 56 -7.47 -8.23 21.15
CA GLU A 56 -8.24 -9.26 20.45
C GLU A 56 -9.62 -8.76 19.96
N GLY A 57 -10.27 -7.88 20.74
CA GLY A 57 -11.53 -7.25 20.34
C GLY A 57 -11.39 -6.29 19.16
N ARG A 58 -10.20 -5.77 18.90
CA ARG A 58 -9.94 -4.85 17.77
C ARG A 58 -9.60 -5.60 16.50
N ASP A 59 -8.78 -6.65 16.59
CA ASP A 59 -8.43 -7.46 15.43
C ASP A 59 -9.68 -8.15 14.86
N SER A 60 -10.57 -8.63 15.73
CA SER A 60 -11.89 -9.14 15.34
C SER A 60 -12.80 -8.08 14.68
N LEU A 61 -12.75 -6.82 15.13
CA LEU A 61 -13.49 -5.73 14.48
C LEU A 61 -12.89 -5.35 13.12
N LEU A 62 -11.56 -5.31 13.01
CA LEU A 62 -10.88 -5.08 11.74
C LEU A 62 -11.23 -6.18 10.75
N ASP A 63 -11.16 -7.44 11.16
CA ASP A 63 -11.52 -8.59 10.32
C ASP A 63 -12.97 -8.55 9.88
N ALA A 64 -13.91 -8.18 10.77
CA ALA A 64 -15.31 -7.99 10.40
C ALA A 64 -15.50 -6.88 9.36
N VAL A 65 -14.78 -5.75 9.51
CA VAL A 65 -14.79 -4.65 8.54
C VAL A 65 -14.20 -5.08 7.20
N LEU A 66 -13.08 -5.80 7.20
CA LEU A 66 -12.45 -6.30 5.98
C LEU A 66 -13.35 -7.31 5.26
N HIS A 67 -14.04 -8.19 6.02
CA HIS A 67 -14.99 -9.14 5.45
C HIS A 67 -16.21 -8.44 4.83
N SER A 68 -16.73 -7.41 5.49
CA SER A 68 -17.82 -6.56 4.98
C SER A 68 -17.38 -5.84 3.69
N LEU A 69 -16.18 -5.26 3.64
CA LEU A 69 -15.64 -4.63 2.43
C LEU A 69 -15.48 -5.61 1.26
N ALA A 70 -15.14 -6.87 1.54
CA ALA A 70 -14.97 -7.91 0.53
C ALA A 70 -16.29 -8.46 -0.04
N THR A 71 -17.39 -8.37 0.71
CA THR A 71 -18.65 -9.06 0.37
C THR A 71 -19.77 -8.09 -0.03
N ASP A 72 -19.80 -6.89 0.55
CA ASP A 72 -20.95 -6.00 0.44
C ASP A 72 -21.04 -5.26 -0.91
N VAL A 73 -22.25 -5.24 -1.46
CA VAL A 73 -22.56 -4.55 -2.73
C VAL A 73 -22.61 -3.02 -2.55
N CYS A 74 -22.96 -2.53 -1.34
CA CYS A 74 -23.14 -1.10 -1.06
C CYS A 74 -21.83 -0.30 -1.16
N VAL A 75 -20.68 -0.98 -1.04
CA VAL A 75 -19.34 -0.38 -1.13
C VAL A 75 -19.10 0.30 -2.48
N ARG A 76 -19.77 -0.17 -3.54
CA ARG A 76 -19.75 0.41 -4.89
C ARG A 76 -20.00 1.92 -4.91
N GLN A 77 -20.95 2.41 -4.11
CA GLN A 77 -21.30 3.83 -4.09
C GLN A 77 -20.31 4.67 -3.27
N VAL A 78 -19.60 4.03 -2.34
CA VAL A 78 -18.64 4.67 -1.42
C VAL A 78 -17.20 4.61 -1.96
N LEU A 79 -16.94 3.73 -2.93
CA LEU A 79 -15.63 3.49 -3.53
C LEU A 79 -14.82 4.75 -3.89
N PRO A 80 -15.37 5.79 -4.57
CA PRO A 80 -14.60 7.01 -4.84
C PRO A 80 -14.04 7.68 -3.59
N TYR A 81 -14.84 7.69 -2.51
CA TYR A 81 -14.44 8.27 -1.24
C TYR A 81 -13.38 7.41 -0.54
N PHE A 82 -13.49 6.08 -0.64
CA PHE A 82 -12.47 5.16 -0.13
C PHE A 82 -11.14 5.30 -0.89
N ALA A 83 -11.16 5.33 -2.23
CA ALA A 83 -9.96 5.46 -3.02
C ALA A 83 -9.22 6.78 -2.73
N ALA A 84 -9.97 7.89 -2.64
CA ALA A 84 -9.41 9.19 -2.26
C ALA A 84 -8.87 9.21 -0.82
N PHE A 85 -9.61 8.62 0.12
CA PHE A 85 -9.18 8.50 1.50
C PHE A 85 -7.88 7.70 1.64
N ILE A 86 -7.81 6.50 1.05
CA ILE A 86 -6.61 5.65 1.08
C ILE A 86 -5.43 6.39 0.46
N ALA A 87 -5.62 7.02 -0.70
CA ALA A 87 -4.56 7.75 -1.38
C ALA A 87 -4.04 8.95 -0.58
N SER A 88 -4.94 9.69 0.08
CA SER A 88 -4.55 10.83 0.93
C SER A 88 -3.86 10.38 2.22
N GLU A 89 -4.34 9.34 2.90
CA GLU A 89 -3.76 8.88 4.16
C GLU A 89 -2.38 8.26 3.99
N VAL A 90 -2.18 7.43 2.97
CA VAL A 90 -0.85 6.87 2.70
C VAL A 90 0.15 7.99 2.43
N ASN A 91 -0.19 8.98 1.60
CA ASN A 91 0.70 10.11 1.31
C ASN A 91 0.97 11.00 2.53
N ARG A 92 -0.02 11.17 3.42
CA ARG A 92 0.09 12.02 4.61
C ARG A 92 0.83 11.35 5.77
N ARG A 93 0.76 10.01 5.86
CA ARG A 93 1.22 9.21 7.01
C ARG A 93 2.09 8.03 6.57
N LEU A 94 3.12 8.28 5.77
CA LEU A 94 4.07 7.27 5.29
C LEU A 94 4.92 6.59 6.38
N ARG A 95 4.85 7.01 7.66
CA ARG A 95 5.72 6.50 8.75
C ARG A 95 5.00 5.64 9.79
N ASP A 96 3.71 5.38 9.60
CA ASP A 96 2.90 4.61 10.55
C ASP A 96 2.59 3.22 9.95
N LEU A 97 3.42 2.23 10.28
CA LEU A 97 3.34 0.90 9.69
C LEU A 97 2.04 0.16 9.96
N PRO A 98 1.54 0.12 11.21
CA PRO A 98 0.27 -0.55 11.51
C PRO A 98 -0.89 0.03 10.68
N ARG A 99 -0.94 1.35 10.50
CA ARG A 99 -1.96 1.98 9.65
C ARG A 99 -1.78 1.63 8.17
N LEU A 100 -0.56 1.68 7.65
CA LEU A 100 -0.29 1.28 6.27
C LEU A 100 -0.68 -0.18 6.04
N THR A 101 -0.44 -1.06 7.01
CA THR A 101 -0.84 -2.47 6.95
C THR A 101 -2.36 -2.61 6.87
N ALA A 102 -3.10 -1.91 7.74
CA ALA A 102 -4.57 -1.93 7.73
C ALA A 102 -5.14 -1.35 6.41
N LEU A 103 -4.52 -0.29 5.87
CA LEU A 103 -4.91 0.28 4.58
C LEU A 103 -4.65 -0.68 3.42
N LEU A 104 -3.51 -1.38 3.41
CA LEU A 104 -3.24 -2.42 2.39
C LEU A 104 -4.22 -3.58 2.50
N GLN A 105 -4.57 -4.02 3.72
CA GLN A 105 -5.61 -5.04 3.94
C GLN A 105 -6.97 -4.57 3.43
N ALA A 106 -7.32 -3.30 3.62
CA ALA A 106 -8.54 -2.73 3.07
C ALA A 106 -8.52 -2.73 1.54
N VAL A 107 -7.40 -2.36 0.90
CA VAL A 107 -7.26 -2.45 -0.57
C VAL A 107 -7.39 -3.90 -1.05
N GLU A 108 -6.80 -4.86 -0.33
CA GLU A 108 -6.93 -6.28 -0.62
C GLU A 108 -8.38 -6.76 -0.55
N ALA A 109 -9.11 -6.37 0.49
CA ALA A 109 -10.54 -6.67 0.63
C ALA A 109 -11.36 -6.05 -0.52
N LEU A 110 -11.06 -4.81 -0.91
CA LEU A 110 -11.71 -4.16 -2.05
C LEU A 110 -11.42 -4.88 -3.38
N LEU A 111 -10.21 -5.39 -3.58
CA LEU A 111 -9.82 -6.15 -4.77
C LEU A 111 -10.49 -7.53 -4.83
N ARG A 112 -10.72 -8.17 -3.69
CA ARG A 112 -11.43 -9.46 -3.61
C ARG A 112 -12.92 -9.35 -3.91
N ASN A 113 -13.50 -8.15 -3.81
CA ASN A 113 -14.94 -7.98 -3.98
C ASN A 113 -15.34 -8.08 -5.46
N PRO A 114 -16.11 -9.13 -5.86
CA PRO A 114 -16.49 -9.34 -7.27
C PRO A 114 -17.40 -8.23 -7.80
N HIS A 115 -18.13 -7.53 -6.92
CA HIS A 115 -19.03 -6.47 -7.30
C HIS A 115 -18.30 -5.15 -7.64
N LEU A 116 -17.03 -5.01 -7.28
CA LEU A 116 -16.26 -3.77 -7.49
C LEU A 116 -15.37 -3.83 -8.74
N GLU A 117 -15.19 -5.01 -9.33
CA GLU A 117 -14.19 -5.26 -10.36
C GLU A 117 -14.19 -4.20 -11.48
N ALA A 118 -15.34 -3.95 -12.10
CA ALA A 118 -15.46 -3.01 -13.22
C ALA A 118 -15.30 -1.52 -12.84
N GLN A 119 -15.64 -1.14 -11.61
CA GLN A 119 -15.55 0.26 -11.17
C GLN A 119 -14.19 0.60 -10.59
N LEU A 120 -13.54 -0.37 -9.95
CA LEU A 120 -12.21 -0.19 -9.39
C LEU A 120 -11.19 0.15 -10.48
N GLU A 121 -11.40 -0.34 -11.71
CA GLU A 121 -10.60 0.02 -12.90
C GLU A 121 -10.48 1.55 -13.06
N MET A 122 -11.56 2.29 -12.85
CA MET A 122 -11.59 3.75 -12.99
C MET A 122 -10.69 4.44 -11.95
N TYR A 123 -10.43 3.82 -10.80
CA TYR A 123 -9.65 4.37 -9.70
C TYR A 123 -8.23 3.80 -9.60
N LEU A 124 -7.85 2.84 -10.46
CA LEU A 124 -6.50 2.26 -10.45
C LEU A 124 -5.41 3.31 -10.67
N HIS A 125 -5.66 4.31 -11.51
CA HIS A 125 -4.70 5.39 -11.74
C HIS A 125 -4.34 6.17 -10.46
N GLN A 126 -5.26 6.20 -9.49
CA GLN A 126 -5.08 6.85 -8.18
C GLN A 126 -4.52 5.89 -7.11
N LEU A 127 -4.93 4.61 -7.14
CA LEU A 127 -4.47 3.61 -6.17
C LEU A 127 -3.07 3.05 -6.48
N MET A 128 -2.72 2.90 -7.76
CA MET A 128 -1.44 2.29 -8.15
C MET A 128 -0.20 3.08 -7.69
N PRO A 129 -0.15 4.42 -7.80
CA PRO A 129 0.97 5.19 -7.25
C PRO A 129 1.15 4.97 -5.75
N VAL A 130 0.05 4.81 -5.03
CA VAL A 130 0.02 4.60 -3.58
C VAL A 130 0.59 3.23 -3.23
N LEU A 131 0.12 2.18 -3.90
CA LEU A 131 0.65 0.82 -3.74
C LEU A 131 2.13 0.74 -4.12
N LEU A 132 2.54 1.35 -5.24
CA LEU A 132 3.93 1.42 -5.64
C LEU A 132 4.79 2.18 -4.63
N THR A 133 4.27 3.25 -4.03
CA THR A 133 4.97 3.98 -2.95
C THR A 133 5.17 3.09 -1.73
N CYS A 134 4.21 2.23 -1.39
CA CYS A 134 4.38 1.25 -0.32
C CYS A 134 5.44 0.17 -0.65
N VAL A 135 5.62 -0.18 -1.93
CA VAL A 135 6.66 -1.13 -2.37
C VAL A 135 8.06 -0.49 -2.38
N VAL A 136 8.22 0.63 -3.10
CA VAL A 136 9.55 1.21 -3.40
C VAL A 136 9.92 2.40 -2.50
N GLY A 137 9.08 2.75 -1.52
CA GLY A 137 9.28 3.92 -0.67
C GLY A 137 10.61 3.87 0.10
N LYS A 138 11.31 5.01 0.11
CA LYS A 138 12.65 5.13 0.72
C LYS A 138 12.61 5.07 2.26
N ARG A 139 11.55 5.56 2.89
CA ARG A 139 11.40 5.67 4.35
C ARG A 139 9.93 5.41 4.73
N LEU A 140 9.58 4.14 4.90
CA LEU A 140 8.24 3.73 5.37
C LEU A 140 8.11 3.70 6.90
N CYS A 141 9.22 3.67 7.63
CA CYS A 141 9.22 3.59 9.09
C CYS A 141 9.75 4.88 9.71
N ALA A 142 9.40 5.10 10.98
CA ALA A 142 10.16 5.97 11.86
C ALA A 142 11.54 5.36 12.16
N ASP A 143 11.60 4.05 12.43
CA ASP A 143 12.83 3.31 12.74
C ASP A 143 12.93 1.97 11.95
N PRO A 144 13.78 1.88 10.91
CA PRO A 144 13.96 0.66 10.10
C PRO A 144 14.52 -0.56 10.85
N ASN A 145 14.95 -0.41 12.10
CA ASN A 145 15.57 -1.46 12.90
C ASN A 145 14.59 -2.19 13.83
N VAL A 146 13.45 -1.59 14.13
CA VAL A 146 12.51 -2.08 15.15
C VAL A 146 11.22 -2.56 14.50
N GLU A 147 10.82 -1.97 13.38
CA GLU A 147 9.54 -2.26 12.73
C GLU A 147 9.71 -3.16 11.50
N ASP A 148 8.89 -4.21 11.39
CA ASP A 148 8.89 -5.12 10.24
C ASP A 148 8.24 -4.48 9.01
N HIS A 149 9.06 -3.75 8.26
CA HIS A 149 8.67 -3.18 6.98
C HIS A 149 8.86 -4.12 5.79
N TRP A 150 9.39 -5.32 6.01
CA TRP A 150 9.63 -6.30 4.95
C TRP A 150 8.31 -6.96 4.57
N SER A 151 7.57 -7.46 5.56
CA SER A 151 6.24 -8.06 5.37
C SER A 151 5.24 -7.10 4.71
N LEU A 152 5.31 -5.80 5.05
CA LEU A 152 4.47 -4.78 4.40
C LEU A 152 4.79 -4.64 2.90
N ARG A 153 6.08 -4.64 2.54
CA ARG A 153 6.52 -4.55 1.15
C ARG A 153 6.13 -5.79 0.35
N ASP A 154 6.27 -6.97 0.94
CA ASP A 154 5.88 -8.24 0.32
C ASP A 154 4.39 -8.27 0.04
N ARG A 155 3.56 -7.85 1.02
CA ARG A 155 2.12 -7.72 0.83
C ARG A 155 1.77 -6.68 -0.23
N ALA A 156 2.40 -5.51 -0.21
CA ALA A 156 2.18 -4.48 -1.22
C ALA A 156 2.56 -4.98 -2.64
N ALA A 157 3.66 -5.70 -2.78
CA ALA A 157 4.11 -6.29 -4.03
C ALA A 157 3.13 -7.36 -4.54
N ALA A 158 2.64 -8.22 -3.65
CA ALA A 158 1.60 -9.21 -3.97
C ALA A 158 0.30 -8.54 -4.43
N LEU A 159 -0.11 -7.44 -3.80
CA LEU A 159 -1.28 -6.67 -4.23
C LEU A 159 -1.07 -6.05 -5.61
N VAL A 160 0.08 -5.42 -5.86
CA VAL A 160 0.41 -4.87 -7.19
C VAL A 160 0.36 -5.97 -8.25
N ALA A 161 0.89 -7.15 -7.96
CA ALA A 161 0.82 -8.30 -8.86
C ALA A 161 -0.61 -8.77 -9.10
N GLY A 162 -1.43 -8.87 -8.05
CA GLY A 162 -2.86 -9.19 -8.15
C GLY A 162 -3.62 -8.21 -9.04
N VAL A 163 -3.39 -6.91 -8.87
CA VAL A 163 -3.98 -5.87 -9.73
C VAL A 163 -3.51 -6.04 -11.18
N VAL A 164 -2.22 -6.27 -11.43
CA VAL A 164 -1.72 -6.47 -12.80
C VAL A 164 -2.27 -7.76 -13.42
N ALA A 165 -2.47 -8.82 -12.64
CA ALA A 165 -3.04 -10.07 -13.13
C ALA A 165 -4.51 -9.90 -13.52
N GLN A 166 -5.30 -9.22 -12.69
CA GLN A 166 -6.74 -9.01 -12.92
C GLN A 166 -7.01 -7.98 -14.02
N TYR A 167 -6.30 -6.84 -14.00
CA TYR A 167 -6.59 -5.70 -14.88
C TYR A 167 -5.61 -5.53 -16.03
N GLY A 168 -4.51 -6.28 -16.09
CA GLY A 168 -3.46 -6.10 -17.09
C GLY A 168 -3.89 -6.45 -18.52
N GLY A 169 -4.94 -7.26 -18.70
CA GLY A 169 -5.52 -7.57 -20.00
C GLY A 169 -6.31 -6.40 -20.59
N THR A 170 -7.16 -5.78 -19.77
CA THR A 170 -8.01 -4.64 -20.14
C THR A 170 -7.19 -3.35 -20.21
N TYR A 171 -6.37 -3.10 -19.18
CA TYR A 171 -5.60 -1.86 -19.04
C TYR A 171 -4.12 -2.07 -19.41
N LYS A 172 -3.84 -2.12 -20.73
CA LYS A 172 -2.50 -2.42 -21.28
C LYS A 172 -1.38 -1.49 -20.79
N THR A 173 -1.69 -0.23 -20.50
CA THR A 173 -0.70 0.74 -20.01
C THR A 173 -0.30 0.51 -18.55
N LEU A 174 -1.11 -0.20 -17.77
CA LEU A 174 -0.85 -0.51 -16.36
C LEU A 174 0.45 -1.28 -16.20
N ARG A 175 0.54 -2.41 -16.91
CA ARG A 175 1.69 -3.31 -16.84
C ARG A 175 2.97 -2.57 -17.22
N GLN A 176 2.92 -1.74 -18.27
CA GLN A 176 4.06 -0.93 -18.69
C GLN A 176 4.49 0.08 -17.61
N ARG A 177 3.54 0.80 -16.99
CA ARG A 177 3.82 1.80 -15.93
C ARG A 177 4.43 1.15 -14.68
N VAL A 178 3.85 0.05 -14.23
CA VAL A 178 4.34 -0.71 -13.06
C VAL A 178 5.75 -1.22 -13.33
N THR A 179 5.93 -1.91 -14.45
CA THR A 179 7.21 -2.50 -14.84
C THR A 179 8.31 -1.44 -14.99
N LYS A 180 8.00 -0.31 -15.63
CA LYS A 180 8.94 0.81 -15.79
C LYS A 180 9.32 1.44 -14.45
N THR A 181 8.36 1.58 -13.54
CA THR A 181 8.61 2.13 -12.19
C THR A 181 9.53 1.23 -11.38
N LEU A 182 9.24 -0.08 -11.35
CA LEU A 182 10.04 -1.06 -10.60
C LEU A 182 11.44 -1.25 -11.21
N SER A 183 11.54 -1.39 -12.54
CA SER A 183 12.84 -1.49 -13.23
C SER A 183 13.68 -0.22 -13.05
N GLY A 184 13.06 0.96 -13.11
CA GLY A 184 13.73 2.24 -12.81
C GLY A 184 14.15 2.38 -11.35
N ALA A 185 13.46 1.72 -10.41
CA ALA A 185 13.89 1.64 -9.02
C ALA A 185 15.07 0.67 -8.82
N LEU A 186 15.10 -0.43 -9.58
CA LEU A 186 16.19 -1.41 -9.53
C LEU A 186 17.51 -0.84 -10.10
N ARG A 187 17.44 -0.16 -11.25
CA ARG A 187 18.60 0.40 -11.97
C ARG A 187 19.25 1.60 -11.28
N ASP A 188 18.51 2.35 -10.49
CA ASP A 188 19.05 3.55 -9.83
C ASP A 188 19.93 3.16 -8.64
N ALA A 189 21.25 3.20 -8.85
CA ALA A 189 22.23 2.80 -7.84
C ALA A 189 22.27 3.70 -6.60
N LYS A 190 21.66 4.89 -6.64
CA LYS A 190 21.63 5.85 -5.51
C LYS A 190 20.50 5.55 -4.53
N LYS A 191 19.60 4.61 -4.84
CA LYS A 191 18.47 4.27 -3.97
C LYS A 191 18.90 3.36 -2.83
N PRO A 192 18.23 3.43 -1.66
CA PRO A 192 18.55 2.56 -0.53
C PRO A 192 18.23 1.09 -0.87
N LEU A 193 18.93 0.16 -0.21
CA LEU A 193 18.72 -1.29 -0.37
C LEU A 193 17.26 -1.71 -0.15
N THR A 194 16.54 -1.03 0.74
CA THR A 194 15.11 -1.26 0.99
C THR A 194 14.23 -1.02 -0.23
N THR A 195 14.60 -0.06 -1.09
CA THR A 195 13.91 0.18 -2.37
C THR A 195 14.28 -0.88 -3.40
N HIS A 196 15.53 -1.35 -3.40
CA HIS A 196 15.95 -2.45 -4.28
C HIS A 196 15.23 -3.76 -3.94
N TYR A 197 15.10 -4.09 -2.65
CA TYR A 197 14.31 -5.22 -2.18
C TYR A 197 12.88 -5.17 -2.71
N GLY A 198 12.18 -4.05 -2.48
CA GLY A 198 10.81 -3.88 -2.97
C GLY A 198 10.69 -3.98 -4.49
N ALA A 199 11.71 -3.49 -5.23
CA ALA A 199 11.75 -3.64 -6.68
C ALA A 199 11.95 -5.10 -7.12
N VAL A 200 12.81 -5.86 -6.45
CA VAL A 200 13.04 -7.29 -6.72
C VAL A 200 11.78 -8.10 -6.44
N VAL A 201 11.21 -7.97 -5.23
CA VAL A 201 9.96 -8.67 -4.84
C VAL A 201 8.79 -8.25 -5.72
N GLY A 202 8.69 -6.96 -6.06
CA GLY A 202 7.68 -6.47 -6.98
C GLY A 202 7.81 -7.07 -8.38
N LEU A 203 9.02 -7.18 -8.92
CA LEU A 203 9.26 -7.76 -10.25
C LEU A 203 9.09 -9.29 -10.25
N SER A 204 9.47 -9.98 -9.18
CA SER A 204 9.26 -11.42 -9.04
C SER A 204 7.78 -11.78 -8.99
N ALA A 205 6.97 -10.98 -8.28
CA ALA A 205 5.52 -11.18 -8.18
C ALA A 205 4.77 -10.97 -9.52
N LEU A 206 5.33 -10.20 -10.47
CA LEU A 206 4.71 -9.98 -11.80
C LEU A 206 4.82 -11.18 -12.76
N GLY A 207 5.65 -12.17 -12.41
CA GLY A 207 5.77 -13.45 -13.11
C GLY A 207 7.01 -13.62 -13.99
N ASP A 208 7.27 -14.87 -14.38
CA ASP A 208 8.53 -15.37 -14.97
C ASP A 208 9.03 -14.60 -16.18
N ARG A 209 8.13 -14.16 -17.07
CA ARG A 209 8.51 -13.42 -18.28
C ARG A 209 9.15 -12.08 -17.93
N VAL A 210 8.63 -11.41 -16.90
CA VAL A 210 9.14 -10.12 -16.43
C VAL A 210 10.48 -10.33 -15.73
N VAL A 211 10.59 -11.39 -14.91
CA VAL A 211 11.83 -11.78 -14.24
C VAL A 211 12.96 -12.04 -15.24
N ARG A 212 12.74 -12.88 -16.25
CA ARG A 212 13.76 -13.20 -17.26
C ARG A 212 14.18 -11.98 -18.10
N ALA A 213 13.23 -11.11 -18.42
CA ALA A 213 13.50 -9.97 -19.29
C ALA A 213 14.14 -8.78 -18.56
N LEU A 214 13.80 -8.54 -17.29
CA LEU A 214 14.13 -7.30 -16.59
C LEU A 214 14.87 -7.48 -15.27
N LEU A 215 14.66 -8.58 -14.56
CA LEU A 215 15.39 -8.85 -13.33
C LEU A 215 16.74 -9.48 -13.64
N LEU A 216 16.74 -10.59 -14.39
CA LEU A 216 17.91 -11.39 -14.71
C LEU A 216 19.12 -10.60 -15.24
N PRO A 217 18.99 -9.66 -16.19
CA PRO A 217 20.15 -8.89 -16.67
C PRO A 217 20.74 -7.94 -15.61
N GLU A 218 19.96 -7.55 -14.61
CA GLU A 218 20.38 -6.61 -13.55
C GLU A 218 20.94 -7.32 -12.31
N VAL A 219 20.75 -8.65 -12.21
CA VAL A 219 21.21 -9.46 -11.06
C VAL A 219 22.71 -9.32 -10.80
N PRO A 220 23.62 -9.42 -11.80
CA PRO A 220 25.06 -9.35 -11.53
C PRO A 220 25.46 -8.03 -10.86
N ALA A 221 24.97 -6.92 -11.38
CA ALA A 221 25.22 -5.59 -10.81
C ALA A 221 24.58 -5.41 -9.43
N LEU A 222 23.43 -6.06 -9.18
CA LEU A 222 22.80 -6.04 -7.87
C LEU A 222 23.61 -6.84 -6.84
N VAL A 223 24.13 -8.02 -7.21
CA VAL A 223 24.93 -8.89 -6.32
C VAL A 223 26.21 -8.19 -5.90
N GLU A 224 26.97 -7.63 -6.84
CA GLU A 224 28.20 -6.87 -6.51
C GLU A 224 27.92 -5.71 -5.54
N ARG A 225 26.78 -5.03 -5.72
CA ARG A 225 26.37 -3.93 -4.83
C ARG A 225 25.92 -4.42 -3.45
N LEU A 226 25.25 -5.58 -3.39
CA LEU A 226 24.88 -6.20 -2.13
C LEU A 226 26.12 -6.64 -1.37
N ASP A 227 27.09 -7.25 -2.04
CA ASP A 227 28.36 -7.67 -1.45
C ASP A 227 29.11 -6.46 -0.86
N ALA A 228 29.29 -5.40 -1.66
CA ALA A 228 29.91 -4.15 -1.19
C ALA A 228 29.14 -3.50 -0.01
N ALA A 229 27.82 -3.61 0.01
CA ALA A 229 27.01 -3.05 1.09
C ALA A 229 27.06 -3.91 2.37
N VAL A 230 27.16 -5.24 2.25
CA VAL A 230 27.38 -6.16 3.38
C VAL A 230 28.75 -5.89 4.00
N ASP A 231 29.79 -5.75 3.19
CA ASP A 231 31.14 -5.46 3.65
C ASP A 231 31.21 -4.08 4.33
N ALA A 232 30.55 -3.08 3.75
CA ALA A 232 30.45 -1.74 4.35
C ALA A 232 29.62 -1.73 5.65
N ALA A 233 28.56 -2.55 5.74
CA ALA A 233 27.74 -2.69 6.94
C ALA A 233 28.51 -3.40 8.07
N ALA A 234 29.31 -4.41 7.73
CA ALA A 234 30.22 -5.09 8.66
C ALA A 234 31.29 -4.12 9.18
N ALA A 235 31.83 -3.25 8.33
CA ALA A 235 32.82 -2.24 8.73
C ALA A 235 32.23 -1.09 9.58
N LYS A 236 30.95 -0.73 9.38
CA LYS A 236 30.29 0.40 10.08
C LYS A 236 29.38 -0.01 11.25
N GLY A 237 29.20 -1.30 11.50
CA GLY A 237 28.32 -1.80 12.57
C GLY A 237 26.85 -1.37 12.42
N GLN A 238 26.33 -1.28 11.18
CA GLN A 238 24.95 -0.85 10.92
C GLN A 238 24.03 -2.05 10.66
N PRO A 239 23.23 -2.50 11.65
CA PRO A 239 22.40 -3.70 11.53
C PRO A 239 21.30 -3.57 10.46
N ALA A 240 20.71 -2.38 10.26
CA ALA A 240 19.65 -2.14 9.26
C ALA A 240 20.06 -2.51 7.83
N ALA A 241 21.29 -2.15 7.46
CA ALA A 241 21.83 -2.39 6.13
C ALA A 241 22.20 -3.86 5.93
N ALA A 242 22.67 -4.53 6.99
CA ALA A 242 22.94 -5.96 6.99
C ALA A 242 21.65 -6.79 6.87
N THR A 243 20.62 -6.49 7.66
CA THR A 243 19.31 -7.15 7.58
C THR A 243 18.67 -6.91 6.21
N ALA A 244 18.80 -5.69 5.67
CA ALA A 244 18.34 -5.38 4.32
C ALA A 244 19.05 -6.15 3.22
N ALA A 245 20.37 -6.31 3.33
CA ALA A 245 21.14 -7.08 2.38
C ALA A 245 20.82 -8.58 2.47
N VAL A 246 20.58 -9.11 3.68
CA VAL A 246 20.15 -10.50 3.89
C VAL A 246 18.78 -10.76 3.28
N HIS A 247 17.79 -9.90 3.53
CA HIS A 247 16.47 -10.03 2.90
C HIS A 247 16.55 -9.89 1.36
N CYS A 248 17.35 -8.95 0.84
CA CYS A 248 17.59 -8.84 -0.61
C CYS A 248 18.29 -10.07 -1.22
N ARG A 249 19.11 -10.79 -0.46
CA ARG A 249 19.76 -12.03 -0.93
C ARG A 249 18.82 -13.23 -0.87
N LEU A 250 17.82 -13.21 0.00
CA LEU A 250 16.84 -14.29 0.17
C LEU A 250 15.64 -14.17 -0.78
N ALA A 251 15.32 -12.95 -1.23
CA ALA A 251 14.25 -12.66 -2.19
C ALA A 251 14.69 -12.87 -3.65
#